data_AF-A0A447T4U8-F1
#
_entry.id   AF-A0A447T4U8-F1
#
_cell.length_a   1.000
_cell.length_b   1.000
_cell.length_c   1.000
_cell.angle_alpha   90.00
_cell.angle_beta   90.00
_cell.angle_gamma   90.00
#
_symmetry.space_group_name_H-M   'P 1'
#
loop_
_entity.id
_entity.type
_entity.pdbx_description
1 polymer ?
#
loop_
_entity_poly.entity_id
_entity_poly.type
_entity_poly.pdbx_seq_one_letter_code
_entity_poly.pdbx_strand_id
1 'polypeptide(L)'
;MAGRDALYRYCAERAIPHRRLGKLIVASRESQLAKLAALEAQARANGVADIRRLTASEARALEPALDCAAALLSPSTGIVDSHALMLSLLADAEAAGAQLALASPVEGGEVTPDGVALRVAGMALLAKRVVNAAGLFAPDVAAPSPACAPTRSAGPLRSRRVFLAAGPRAVLAAGLPAAGSRRPGQPPDAGPRRPSALRPDVEWVDGVDYRVDPAARTPSTARCAPGGRSCRTARSRRLRRHPRQDRRPGEPDADFVIQGPAVHGAPGWSTCSASNRPA
;
A
#
# COMPACT_ATOMS: atom_id res chain seq x y z
N MET A 1 -12.35 -10.16 8.91
CA MET A 1 -10.97 -10.18 8.37
C MET A 1 -10.02 -9.71 9.47
N ALA A 2 -9.36 -10.64 10.17
CA ALA A 2 -8.76 -10.38 11.49
C ALA A 2 -7.86 -9.13 11.56
N GLY A 3 -6.91 -8.95 10.63
CA GLY A 3 -5.99 -7.80 10.64
C GLY A 3 -6.68 -6.44 10.47
N ARG A 4 -7.70 -6.36 9.59
CA ARG A 4 -8.54 -5.15 9.42
C ARG A 4 -9.27 -4.82 10.72
N ASP A 5 -9.84 -5.85 11.35
CA ASP A 5 -10.71 -5.70 12.51
C ASP A 5 -9.89 -5.35 13.77
N ALA A 6 -8.69 -5.91 13.91
CA ALA A 6 -7.70 -5.53 14.92
C ALA A 6 -7.22 -4.08 14.76
N LEU A 7 -6.88 -3.64 13.53
CA LEU A 7 -6.45 -2.26 13.28
C LEU A 7 -7.54 -1.24 13.63
N TYR A 8 -8.81 -1.50 13.26
CA TYR A 8 -9.91 -0.61 13.66
C TYR A 8 -10.08 -0.55 15.17
N ARG A 9 -9.94 -1.69 15.87
CA ARG A 9 -10.03 -1.74 17.33
C ARG A 9 -8.92 -0.90 17.99
N TYR A 10 -7.68 -1.13 17.60
CA TYR A 10 -6.52 -0.37 18.08
C TYR A 10 -6.68 1.14 17.83
N CYS A 11 -7.15 1.54 16.64
CA CYS A 11 -7.39 2.94 16.34
C CYS A 11 -8.54 3.57 17.17
N ALA A 12 -9.54 2.79 17.58
CA ALA A 12 -10.59 3.26 18.49
C ALA A 12 -10.07 3.37 19.93
N GLU A 13 -9.39 2.33 20.43
CA GLU A 13 -8.79 2.27 21.78
C GLU A 13 -7.77 3.39 22.02
N ARG A 14 -6.98 3.75 21.00
CA ARG A 14 -5.94 4.78 21.05
C ARG A 14 -6.38 6.16 20.54
N ALA A 15 -7.67 6.33 20.25
CA ALA A 15 -8.23 7.56 19.66
C ALA A 15 -7.51 8.06 18.38
N ILE A 16 -6.89 7.15 17.62
CA ILE A 16 -6.19 7.46 16.36
C ILE A 16 -7.23 7.88 15.30
N PRO A 17 -7.07 9.02 14.61
CA PRO A 17 -8.02 9.46 13.60
C PRO A 17 -8.20 8.44 12.46
N HIS A 18 -9.39 7.87 12.35
CA HIS A 18 -9.73 6.88 11.33
C HIS A 18 -11.22 6.98 10.94
N ARG A 19 -11.57 6.55 9.71
CA ARG A 19 -12.97 6.53 9.22
C ARG A 19 -13.23 5.37 8.27
N ARG A 20 -14.34 4.66 8.48
CA ARG A 20 -14.94 3.71 7.52
C ARG A 20 -15.78 4.50 6.51
N LEU A 21 -15.20 4.80 5.34
CA LEU A 21 -15.86 5.59 4.30
C LEU A 21 -16.54 4.72 3.23
N GLY A 22 -16.25 3.43 3.21
CA GLY A 22 -16.62 2.52 2.13
C GLY A 22 -15.83 2.77 0.84
N LYS A 23 -15.85 1.80 -0.08
CA LYS A 23 -15.21 1.90 -1.41
C LYS A 23 -16.11 1.36 -2.49
N LEU A 24 -16.40 2.17 -3.50
CA LEU A 24 -16.95 1.76 -4.78
C LEU A 24 -15.82 1.26 -5.70
N ILE A 25 -15.96 0.04 -6.20
CA ILE A 25 -15.16 -0.53 -7.30
C ILE A 25 -16.05 -0.50 -8.54
N VAL A 26 -15.64 0.24 -9.57
CA VAL A 26 -16.55 0.70 -10.63
C VAL A 26 -16.24 0.05 -11.96
N ALA A 27 -17.26 -0.54 -12.59
CA ALA A 27 -17.27 -0.92 -14.00
C ALA A 27 -17.83 0.23 -14.83
N SER A 28 -16.97 0.94 -15.56
CA SER A 28 -17.40 2.09 -16.39
C SER A 28 -18.04 1.68 -17.72
N ARG A 29 -17.95 0.40 -18.09
CA ARG A 29 -18.52 -0.17 -19.32
C ARG A 29 -18.98 -1.62 -19.09
N GLU A 30 -19.94 -2.07 -19.87
CA GLU A 30 -20.50 -3.43 -19.80
C GLU A 30 -19.44 -4.52 -19.98
N SER A 31 -18.46 -4.30 -20.86
CA SER A 31 -17.33 -5.22 -21.09
C SER A 31 -16.45 -5.46 -19.86
N GLN A 32 -16.66 -4.71 -18.77
CA GLN A 32 -15.96 -4.89 -17.50
C GLN A 32 -16.79 -5.65 -16.45
N LEU A 33 -18.07 -5.95 -16.70
CA LEU A 33 -18.97 -6.59 -15.73
C LEU A 33 -18.53 -8.01 -15.33
N ALA A 34 -17.99 -8.79 -16.28
CA ALA A 34 -17.41 -10.11 -15.98
C ALA A 34 -16.24 -10.00 -14.99
N LYS A 35 -15.39 -8.97 -15.14
CA LYS A 35 -14.28 -8.70 -14.21
C LYS A 35 -14.77 -8.21 -12.85
N LEU A 36 -15.86 -7.45 -12.81
CA LEU A 36 -16.54 -7.05 -11.57
C LEU A 36 -17.06 -8.29 -10.82
N ALA A 37 -17.64 -9.27 -11.53
CA ALA A 37 -18.09 -10.54 -10.94
C ALA A 37 -16.94 -11.40 -10.39
N ALA A 38 -15.84 -11.53 -11.13
CA ALA A 38 -14.64 -12.24 -10.65
C ALA A 38 -14.07 -11.62 -9.35
N LEU A 39 -14.04 -10.29 -9.25
CA LEU A 39 -13.61 -9.59 -8.05
C LEU A 39 -14.57 -9.74 -6.87
N GLU A 40 -15.88 -9.81 -7.13
CA GLU A 40 -16.88 -10.09 -6.10
C GLU A 40 -16.70 -11.50 -5.53
N ALA A 41 -16.53 -12.50 -6.39
CA ALA A 41 -16.26 -13.88 -5.99
C ALA A 41 -14.94 -13.98 -5.19
N GLN A 42 -13.87 -13.34 -5.65
CA GLN A 42 -12.60 -13.29 -4.93
C GLN A 42 -12.72 -12.59 -3.56
N ALA A 43 -13.48 -11.49 -3.48
CA ALA A 43 -13.71 -10.79 -2.22
C ALA A 43 -14.45 -11.69 -1.21
N ARG A 44 -15.47 -12.42 -1.65
CA ARG A 44 -16.20 -13.39 -0.82
C ARG A 44 -15.30 -14.55 -0.38
N ALA A 45 -14.49 -15.11 -1.28
CA ALA A 45 -13.50 -16.15 -0.96
C ALA A 45 -12.45 -15.68 0.07
N ASN A 46 -12.06 -14.39 0.00
CA ASN A 46 -11.17 -13.75 0.97
C ASN A 46 -11.88 -13.33 2.29
N GLY A 47 -13.11 -13.79 2.54
CA GLY A 47 -13.86 -13.47 3.77
C GLY A 47 -14.39 -12.04 3.87
N VAL A 48 -14.46 -11.29 2.76
CA VAL A 48 -15.09 -9.96 2.68
C VAL A 48 -16.59 -10.12 2.41
N ALA A 49 -17.31 -10.63 3.42
CA ALA A 49 -18.73 -10.93 3.33
C ALA A 49 -19.61 -9.67 3.11
N ASP A 50 -19.14 -8.50 3.54
CA ASP A 50 -19.85 -7.22 3.45
C ASP A 50 -19.85 -6.59 2.05
N ILE A 51 -19.24 -7.24 1.05
CA ILE A 51 -19.25 -6.77 -0.35
C ILE A 51 -20.67 -6.84 -0.95
N ARG A 52 -21.13 -5.71 -1.51
CA ARG A 52 -22.44 -5.57 -2.15
C ARG A 52 -22.29 -5.19 -3.62
N ARG A 53 -22.95 -5.91 -4.53
CA ARG A 53 -23.15 -5.45 -5.91
C ARG A 53 -24.18 -4.33 -5.94
N LEU A 54 -23.93 -3.32 -6.76
CA LEU A 54 -24.80 -2.18 -7.03
C LEU A 54 -25.01 -2.03 -8.54
N THR A 55 -26.26 -1.75 -8.91
CA THR A 55 -26.63 -1.24 -10.24
C THR A 55 -26.09 0.18 -10.47
N ALA A 56 -26.12 0.64 -11.72
CA ALA A 56 -25.74 2.00 -12.08
C ALA A 56 -26.57 3.09 -11.35
N SER A 57 -27.86 2.85 -11.11
CA SER A 57 -28.75 3.77 -10.38
C SER A 57 -28.40 3.83 -8.90
N GLU A 58 -28.21 2.70 -8.23
CA GLU A 58 -27.77 2.65 -6.83
C GLU A 58 -26.39 3.30 -6.64
N ALA A 59 -25.46 3.06 -7.56
CA ALA A 59 -24.13 3.68 -7.51
C ALA A 59 -24.20 5.21 -7.67
N ARG A 60 -25.08 5.73 -8.54
CA ARG A 60 -25.37 7.17 -8.68
C ARG A 60 -26.11 7.76 -7.48
N ALA A 61 -26.96 6.99 -6.79
CA ALA A 61 -27.60 7.45 -5.56
C ALA A 61 -26.59 7.70 -4.43
N LEU A 62 -25.46 6.97 -4.41
CA LEU A 62 -24.35 7.20 -3.48
C LEU A 62 -23.39 8.30 -3.93
N GLU A 63 -23.04 8.35 -5.22
CA GLU A 63 -22.14 9.36 -5.80
C GLU A 63 -22.74 9.89 -7.12
N PRO A 64 -23.53 10.98 -7.10
CA PRO A 64 -24.29 11.47 -8.26
C PRO A 64 -23.46 11.86 -9.49
N ALA A 65 -22.17 12.16 -9.30
CA ALA A 65 -21.24 12.47 -10.38
C ALA A 65 -20.61 11.22 -11.04
N LEU A 66 -21.03 10.01 -10.64
CA LEU A 66 -20.50 8.75 -11.13
C LEU A 66 -21.20 8.28 -12.42
N ASP A 67 -20.41 7.99 -13.45
CA ASP A 67 -20.87 7.32 -14.66
C ASP A 67 -20.32 5.89 -14.70
N CYS A 68 -21.21 4.89 -14.76
CA CYS A 68 -20.87 3.48 -14.68
C CYS A 68 -22.01 2.56 -15.16
N ALA A 69 -21.63 1.35 -15.59
CA ALA A 69 -22.56 0.24 -15.84
C ALA A 69 -22.97 -0.49 -14.54
N ALA A 70 -22.02 -0.68 -13.61
CA ALA A 70 -22.27 -1.25 -12.29
C ALA A 70 -21.11 -0.94 -11.32
N ALA A 71 -21.30 -1.21 -10.02
CA ALA A 71 -20.25 -1.13 -9.02
C ALA A 71 -20.31 -2.26 -7.98
N LEU A 72 -19.22 -2.46 -7.23
CA LEU A 72 -19.23 -3.14 -5.94
C LEU A 72 -18.97 -2.12 -4.83
N LEU A 73 -19.78 -2.13 -3.78
CA LEU A 73 -19.53 -1.40 -2.53
C LEU A 73 -18.87 -2.34 -1.52
N SER A 74 -17.68 -1.95 -1.05
CA SER A 74 -17.00 -2.52 0.13
C SER A 74 -17.14 -1.54 1.30
N PRO A 75 -18.15 -1.66 2.18
CA PRO A 75 -18.45 -0.67 3.21
C PRO A 75 -17.41 -0.65 4.34
N SER A 76 -16.74 -1.77 4.63
CA SER A 76 -15.66 -1.82 5.63
C SER A 76 -14.33 -1.16 5.22
N THR A 77 -14.18 -0.73 3.96
CA THR A 77 -12.99 0.03 3.52
C THR A 77 -12.97 1.41 4.19
N GLY A 78 -11.78 1.88 4.57
CA GLY A 78 -11.62 3.16 5.24
C GLY A 78 -10.24 3.78 5.08
N ILE A 79 -10.02 4.84 5.85
CA ILE A 79 -8.77 5.59 5.94
C ILE A 79 -8.35 5.72 7.41
N VAL A 80 -7.04 5.86 7.64
CA VAL A 80 -6.43 6.09 8.95
C VAL A 80 -5.32 7.13 8.80
N ASP A 81 -5.14 7.97 9.82
CA ASP A 81 -3.94 8.79 9.94
C ASP A 81 -2.74 7.88 10.23
N SER A 82 -1.97 7.58 9.19
CA SER A 82 -0.80 6.72 9.29
C SER A 82 0.31 7.30 10.16
N HIS A 83 0.37 8.62 10.37
CA HIS A 83 1.40 9.23 11.20
C HIS A 83 1.04 9.08 12.68
N ALA A 84 -0.20 9.42 13.06
CA ALA A 84 -0.71 9.18 14.40
C ALA A 84 -0.66 7.70 14.79
N LEU A 85 -0.97 6.79 13.85
CA LEU A 85 -0.82 5.34 14.05
C LEU A 85 0.63 4.94 14.38
N MET A 86 1.61 5.41 13.60
CA MET A 86 3.02 5.08 13.83
C MET A 86 3.55 5.65 15.16
N LEU A 87 3.13 6.86 15.54
CA LEU A 87 3.50 7.47 16.82
C LEU A 87 2.89 6.70 18.01
N SER A 88 1.64 6.25 17.91
CA SER A 88 1.00 5.42 18.94
C SER A 88 1.71 4.08 19.11
N LEU A 89 2.10 3.42 18.00
CA LEU A 89 2.83 2.16 18.03
C LEU A 89 4.24 2.32 18.62
N LEU A 90 4.91 3.45 18.37
CA LEU A 90 6.19 3.79 18.98
C LEU A 90 6.04 3.99 20.50
N ALA A 91 5.09 4.81 20.93
CA ALA A 91 4.83 5.07 22.35
C ALA A 91 4.49 3.78 23.12
N ASP A 92 3.76 2.85 22.50
CA ASP A 92 3.46 1.54 23.07
C ASP A 92 4.71 0.65 23.21
N ALA A 93 5.62 0.70 22.24
CA ALA A 93 6.88 -0.03 22.29
C ALA A 93 7.81 0.55 23.37
N GLU A 94 7.93 1.88 23.44
CA GLU A 94 8.74 2.59 24.44
C GLU A 94 8.21 2.37 25.87
N ALA A 95 6.88 2.39 26.06
CA ALA A 95 6.24 2.04 27.33
C ALA A 95 6.47 0.57 27.74
N ALA A 96 6.74 -0.32 26.77
CA ALA A 96 7.16 -1.71 27.01
C ALA A 96 8.69 -1.88 27.12
N GLY A 97 9.46 -0.78 27.17
CA GLY A 97 10.92 -0.78 27.34
C GLY A 97 11.74 -0.89 26.06
N ALA A 98 11.13 -0.74 24.87
CA ALA A 98 11.87 -0.65 23.62
C ALA A 98 12.60 0.71 23.48
N GLN A 99 13.63 0.75 22.64
CA GLN A 99 14.38 1.97 22.32
C GLN A 99 14.41 2.19 20.81
N LEU A 100 14.24 3.44 20.38
CA LEU A 100 14.36 3.84 18.97
C LEU A 100 15.69 4.55 18.71
N ALA A 101 16.60 3.87 18.02
CA ALA A 101 17.84 4.46 17.52
C ALA A 101 17.63 5.02 16.10
N LEU A 102 17.69 6.35 15.96
CA LEU A 102 17.62 7.04 14.66
C LEU A 102 19.02 7.35 14.13
N ALA A 103 19.14 7.55 12.81
CA ALA A 103 20.41 7.74 12.11
C ALA A 103 21.42 6.58 12.33
N SER A 104 20.92 5.38 12.60
CA SER A 104 21.70 4.16 12.87
C SER A 104 21.54 3.14 11.72
N PRO A 105 22.19 3.35 10.54
CA PRO A 105 22.11 2.40 9.44
C PRO A 105 22.74 1.05 9.81
N VAL A 106 22.06 -0.05 9.45
CA VAL A 106 22.61 -1.40 9.55
C VAL A 106 23.49 -1.66 8.33
N GLU A 107 24.78 -1.84 8.56
CA GLU A 107 25.82 -2.04 7.55
C GLU A 107 26.03 -3.54 7.24
N GLY A 108 25.52 -4.40 8.12
CA GLY A 108 25.40 -5.84 7.92
C GLY A 108 25.41 -6.60 9.24
N GLY A 109 25.56 -7.91 9.17
CA GLY A 109 25.73 -8.75 10.35
C GLY A 109 26.12 -10.18 9.99
N GLU A 110 26.26 -11.00 11.02
CA GLU A 110 26.57 -12.43 10.94
C GLU A 110 25.83 -13.18 12.06
N VAL A 111 25.51 -14.46 11.83
CA VAL A 111 25.04 -15.35 12.89
C VAL A 111 26.26 -15.92 13.62
N THR A 112 26.25 -15.79 14.93
CA THR A 112 27.25 -16.37 15.85
C THR A 112 26.57 -17.41 16.76
N PRO A 113 27.34 -18.20 17.53
CA PRO A 113 26.75 -19.09 18.55
C PRO A 113 25.90 -18.35 19.59
N ASP A 114 26.21 -17.07 19.87
CA ASP A 114 25.57 -16.26 20.90
C ASP A 114 24.37 -15.43 20.40
N GLY A 115 24.15 -15.34 19.09
CA GLY A 115 23.05 -14.60 18.48
C GLY A 115 23.35 -14.10 17.07
N VAL A 116 22.88 -12.90 16.76
CA VAL A 116 23.20 -12.18 15.53
C VAL A 116 24.03 -10.96 15.91
N ALA A 117 25.29 -10.91 15.44
CA ALA A 117 26.12 -9.73 15.58
C ALA A 117 25.83 -8.79 14.39
N LEU A 118 25.42 -7.56 14.69
CA LEU A 118 25.13 -6.51 13.70
C LEU A 118 26.21 -5.43 13.74
N ARG A 119 26.59 -4.91 12.57
CA ARG A 119 27.31 -3.65 12.43
C ARG A 119 26.30 -2.54 12.14
N VAL A 120 26.28 -1.53 12.99
CA VAL A 120 25.32 -0.42 12.95
C VAL A 120 26.07 0.89 13.19
N ALA A 121 26.15 1.75 12.17
CA ALA A 121 26.90 3.01 12.21
C ALA A 121 28.35 2.86 12.74
N GLY A 122 29.07 1.84 12.29
CA GLY A 122 30.42 1.51 12.77
C GLY A 122 30.51 0.85 14.16
N MET A 123 29.40 0.66 14.88
CA MET A 123 29.36 -0.04 16.17
C MET A 123 28.92 -1.50 16.01
N ALA A 124 29.35 -2.38 16.92
CA ALA A 124 28.88 -3.76 16.99
C ALA A 124 27.75 -3.91 18.03
N LEU A 125 26.64 -4.55 17.64
CA LEU A 125 25.50 -4.87 18.51
C LEU A 125 25.18 -6.37 18.42
N LEU A 126 25.19 -7.07 19.56
CA LEU A 126 24.76 -8.48 19.62
C LEU A 126 23.28 -8.57 20.00
N ALA A 127 22.47 -9.21 19.16
CA ALA A 127 21.04 -9.40 19.39
C ALA A 127 20.65 -10.89 19.30
N LYS A 128 19.88 -11.39 20.28
CA LYS A 128 19.35 -12.77 20.25
C LYS A 128 18.37 -13.00 19.10
N ARG A 129 17.71 -11.94 18.63
CA ARG A 129 16.73 -11.96 17.54
C ARG A 129 16.79 -10.66 16.73
N VAL A 130 16.69 -10.77 15.41
CA VAL A 130 16.68 -9.65 14.48
C VAL A 130 15.52 -9.83 13.50
N VAL A 131 14.75 -8.77 13.28
CA VAL A 131 13.66 -8.73 12.29
C VAL A 131 14.00 -7.68 11.24
N ASN A 132 14.40 -8.13 10.04
CA ASN A 132 14.62 -7.25 8.90
C ASN A 132 13.26 -6.80 8.35
N ALA A 133 12.84 -5.60 8.75
CA ALA A 133 11.63 -4.93 8.28
C ALA A 133 11.93 -3.68 7.43
N ALA A 134 13.10 -3.61 6.77
CA ALA A 134 13.56 -2.44 6.01
C ALA A 134 12.77 -2.14 4.71
N GLY A 135 11.64 -2.84 4.49
CA GLY A 135 10.67 -2.55 3.45
C GLY A 135 11.27 -2.66 2.05
N LEU A 136 11.51 -1.51 1.41
CA LEU A 136 12.07 -1.44 0.07
C LEU A 136 13.53 -1.91 0.03
N PHE A 137 14.27 -1.67 1.11
CA PHE A 137 15.68 -2.00 1.25
C PHE A 137 15.89 -3.33 1.99
N ALA A 138 14.83 -4.09 2.28
CA ALA A 138 14.96 -5.41 2.92
C ALA A 138 15.90 -6.39 2.18
N PRO A 139 16.00 -6.39 0.84
CA PRO A 139 17.02 -7.17 0.12
C PRO A 139 18.44 -6.59 0.20
N ASP A 140 18.57 -5.31 0.52
CA ASP A 140 19.83 -4.55 0.52
C ASP A 140 20.47 -4.48 1.91
N VAL A 141 19.69 -4.71 2.98
CA VAL A 141 20.22 -4.99 4.32
C VAL A 141 21.05 -6.26 4.24
N ALA A 142 22.36 -6.14 4.45
CA ALA A 142 23.31 -7.24 4.34
C ALA A 142 22.96 -8.34 5.36
N ALA A 143 22.32 -9.39 4.85
CA ALA A 143 21.84 -10.52 5.63
C ALA A 143 23.01 -11.41 6.07
N PRO A 144 22.91 -12.10 7.22
CA PRO A 144 24.03 -12.84 7.81
C PRO A 144 24.47 -14.07 7.02
N SER A 145 23.71 -14.47 6.00
CA SER A 145 24.16 -15.38 4.95
C SER A 145 23.40 -15.12 3.64
N PRO A 146 23.92 -15.56 2.48
CA PRO A 146 23.21 -15.45 1.21
C PRO A 146 21.81 -16.11 1.20
N ALA A 147 21.58 -17.11 2.04
CA ALA A 147 20.27 -17.76 2.20
C ALA A 147 19.25 -16.90 2.96
N CYS A 148 19.72 -15.94 3.77
CA CYS A 148 18.85 -15.04 4.57
C CYS A 148 18.47 -13.76 3.82
N ALA A 149 19.21 -13.42 2.76
CA ALA A 149 18.90 -12.29 1.90
C ALA A 149 17.64 -12.64 1.09
N PRO A 150 16.53 -11.90 1.25
CA PRO A 150 15.33 -12.20 0.51
C PRO A 150 15.58 -11.88 -0.96
N THR A 151 15.32 -12.84 -1.86
CA THR A 151 15.85 -12.81 -3.22
C THR A 151 15.52 -11.48 -3.93
N ARG A 152 16.54 -10.66 -4.21
CA ARG A 152 16.37 -9.42 -4.97
C ARG A 152 16.01 -9.79 -6.40
N SER A 153 14.71 -9.80 -6.72
CA SER A 153 14.24 -9.99 -8.09
C SER A 153 14.87 -8.91 -8.97
N ALA A 154 15.77 -9.30 -9.88
CA ALA A 154 16.53 -8.38 -10.72
C ALA A 154 15.57 -7.63 -11.69
N GLY A 155 15.15 -6.44 -11.28
CA GLY A 155 14.20 -5.62 -12.02
C GLY A 155 14.01 -4.22 -11.42
N PRO A 156 13.44 -3.28 -12.19
CA PRO A 156 13.22 -1.90 -11.76
C PRO A 156 12.21 -1.78 -10.62
N LEU A 157 12.27 -0.70 -9.85
CA LEU A 157 11.36 -0.43 -8.75
C LEU A 157 10.05 0.18 -9.26
N ARG A 158 8.92 -0.12 -8.60
CA ARG A 158 7.63 0.54 -8.92
C ARG A 158 7.46 1.83 -8.12
N SER A 159 7.44 2.96 -8.82
CA SER A 159 6.93 4.21 -8.27
C SER A 159 5.43 4.38 -8.54
N ARG A 160 4.78 5.11 -7.63
CA ARG A 160 3.37 5.47 -7.71
C ARG A 160 3.25 7.00 -7.51
N ARG A 161 2.95 7.74 -8.59
CA ARG A 161 2.87 9.22 -8.62
C ARG A 161 1.51 9.76 -8.14
N VAL A 162 1.33 10.14 -6.87
CA VAL A 162 0.00 10.53 -6.35
C VAL A 162 -0.37 11.97 -6.77
N PHE A 163 -1.57 12.14 -7.34
CA PHE A 163 -2.12 13.44 -7.75
C PHE A 163 -3.29 13.84 -6.83
N LEU A 164 -3.41 15.11 -6.47
CA LEU A 164 -4.54 15.62 -5.67
C LEU A 164 -5.53 16.36 -6.57
N ALA A 165 -6.82 16.03 -6.49
CA ALA A 165 -7.90 16.71 -7.18
C ALA A 165 -8.85 17.39 -6.18
N ALA A 166 -9.39 18.55 -6.51
CA ALA A 166 -10.34 19.24 -5.63
C ALA A 166 -11.75 18.63 -5.74
N GLY A 167 -12.44 18.49 -4.61
CA GLY A 167 -13.85 18.08 -4.55
C GLY A 167 -14.16 17.19 -3.33
N PRO A 168 -15.28 17.43 -2.61
CA PRO A 168 -15.76 16.52 -1.58
C PRO A 168 -16.34 15.24 -2.21
N ARG A 169 -16.24 14.12 -1.50
CA ARG A 169 -16.90 12.84 -1.81
C ARG A 169 -17.26 12.13 -0.51
N ALA A 170 -18.32 11.33 -0.55
CA ALA A 170 -18.75 10.53 0.60
C ALA A 170 -17.98 9.20 0.66
N VAL A 171 -17.69 8.59 -0.50
CA VAL A 171 -17.14 7.23 -0.62
C VAL A 171 -15.83 7.23 -1.43
N LEU A 172 -14.93 6.28 -1.14
CA LEU A 172 -13.75 6.04 -1.98
C LEU A 172 -14.21 5.47 -3.34
N ALA A 173 -13.67 5.90 -4.49
CA ALA A 173 -14.12 5.41 -5.81
C ALA A 173 -12.95 4.98 -6.69
N ALA A 174 -12.87 3.70 -7.04
CA ALA A 174 -11.77 3.12 -7.82
C ALA A 174 -12.25 2.35 -9.06
N GLY A 175 -11.50 2.46 -10.16
CA GLY A 175 -11.75 1.66 -11.36
C GLY A 175 -11.27 0.21 -11.21
N LEU A 176 -11.77 -0.66 -12.09
CA LEU A 176 -11.38 -2.07 -12.17
C LEU A 176 -9.96 -2.29 -12.72
N PRO A 177 -9.13 -3.18 -12.12
CA PRO A 177 -7.91 -3.72 -12.75
C PRO A 177 -6.88 -2.66 -13.22
N ALA A 178 -6.42 -2.65 -14.48
CA ALA A 178 -6.88 -3.41 -15.66
C ALA A 178 -6.26 -4.83 -15.75
N ALA A 179 -5.85 -5.29 -16.95
CA ALA A 179 -4.83 -6.32 -17.15
C ALA A 179 -3.66 -5.66 -17.90
N GLY A 180 -2.41 -5.96 -17.52
CA GLY A 180 -1.19 -5.53 -18.21
C GLY A 180 -0.90 -4.03 -18.34
N SER A 181 -1.76 -3.11 -17.89
CA SER A 181 -1.64 -1.69 -18.22
C SER A 181 -2.08 -0.70 -17.12
N ARG A 182 -1.55 0.53 -17.24
CA ARG A 182 -1.66 1.67 -16.29
C ARG A 182 -3.12 2.14 -16.05
N ARG A 183 -3.32 2.92 -14.97
CA ARG A 183 -4.48 3.81 -14.60
C ARG A 183 -5.36 3.29 -13.39
N PRO A 184 -6.49 3.93 -12.95
CA PRO A 184 -6.49 4.68 -11.69
C PRO A 184 -7.72 4.43 -10.75
N GLY A 185 -7.87 5.25 -9.70
CA GLY A 185 -8.97 5.20 -8.71
C GLY A 185 -8.68 6.05 -7.46
N GLN A 186 -9.62 6.86 -6.96
CA GLN A 186 -9.39 7.77 -5.82
C GLN A 186 -9.38 7.09 -4.43
N PRO A 187 -8.35 7.30 -3.59
CA PRO A 187 -8.46 7.33 -2.14
C PRO A 187 -8.22 8.75 -1.59
N PRO A 188 -9.21 9.45 -0.99
CA PRO A 188 -8.93 10.60 -0.11
C PRO A 188 -7.88 10.28 0.98
N ASP A 189 -7.07 11.29 1.27
CA ASP A 189 -6.07 11.27 2.35
C ASP A 189 -6.72 11.67 3.69
N ALA A 190 -6.19 11.19 4.80
CA ALA A 190 -6.73 11.53 6.13
C ALA A 190 -6.33 12.96 6.54
N GLY A 191 -7.31 13.76 6.92
CA GLY A 191 -7.09 15.10 7.47
C GLY A 191 -8.37 15.94 7.52
N PRO A 192 -8.48 16.91 8.45
CA PRO A 192 -9.59 17.85 8.46
C PRO A 192 -9.49 18.77 7.23
N ARG A 193 -10.52 18.74 6.38
CA ARG A 193 -10.68 19.62 5.19
C ARG A 193 -9.54 19.55 4.16
N ARG A 194 -9.30 18.39 3.52
CA ARG A 194 -8.35 18.27 2.39
C ARG A 194 -8.95 17.67 1.10
N PRO A 195 -8.47 18.08 -0.09
CA PRO A 195 -8.97 17.64 -1.40
C PRO A 195 -8.72 16.15 -1.69
N SER A 196 -9.55 15.53 -2.52
CA SER A 196 -9.58 14.09 -2.82
C SER A 196 -8.43 13.65 -3.76
N ALA A 197 -7.61 12.67 -3.34
CA ALA A 197 -6.48 12.22 -4.15
C ALA A 197 -6.89 11.24 -5.25
N LEU A 198 -6.47 11.49 -6.49
CA LEU A 198 -6.45 10.54 -7.60
C LEU A 198 -5.39 9.46 -7.33
N ARG A 199 -5.69 8.18 -7.60
CA ARG A 199 -4.62 7.16 -7.51
C ARG A 199 -3.46 7.57 -8.39
N PRO A 200 -2.25 7.25 -7.92
CA PRO A 200 -1.09 7.21 -8.78
C PRO A 200 -1.27 6.34 -10.02
N ASP A 201 -0.84 6.89 -11.16
CA ASP A 201 -0.35 6.06 -12.27
C ASP A 201 0.89 5.30 -11.78
N VAL A 202 1.07 4.08 -12.29
CA VAL A 202 2.19 3.19 -11.94
C VAL A 202 3.27 3.33 -13.00
N GLU A 203 4.49 3.58 -12.56
CA GLU A 203 5.67 3.72 -13.41
C GLU A 203 6.80 2.86 -12.85
N TRP A 204 7.47 2.11 -13.73
CA TRP A 204 8.70 1.40 -13.39
C TRP A 204 9.87 2.38 -13.55
N VAL A 205 10.75 2.42 -12.56
CA VAL A 205 11.84 3.38 -12.45
C VAL A 205 13.03 2.73 -11.77
N ASP A 206 14.23 3.12 -12.19
CA ASP A 206 15.45 2.70 -11.53
C ASP A 206 15.73 3.58 -10.29
N GLY A 207 16.34 2.98 -9.27
CA GLY A 207 16.69 3.66 -8.02
C GLY A 207 15.51 4.23 -7.22
N VAL A 208 15.81 5.17 -6.31
CA VAL A 208 14.84 5.79 -5.39
C VAL A 208 14.93 7.32 -5.47
N ASP A 209 14.00 7.93 -6.20
CA ASP A 209 13.88 9.38 -6.37
C ASP A 209 12.46 9.88 -6.04
N TYR A 210 12.35 10.75 -5.04
CA TYR A 210 11.07 11.34 -4.60
C TYR A 210 10.77 12.71 -5.22
N ARG A 211 11.60 13.22 -6.14
CA ARG A 211 11.39 14.50 -6.83
C ARG A 211 10.14 14.46 -7.70
N VAL A 212 9.20 15.35 -7.39
CA VAL A 212 7.94 15.49 -8.12
C VAL A 212 8.16 16.40 -9.32
N ASP A 213 8.05 15.85 -10.53
CA ASP A 213 7.92 16.66 -11.74
C ASP A 213 6.58 17.43 -11.73
N PRO A 214 6.58 18.77 -11.75
CA PRO A 214 5.37 19.59 -11.78
C PRO A 214 4.74 19.71 -13.18
N ALA A 215 5.49 19.40 -14.24
CA ALA A 215 5.02 19.42 -15.63
C ALA A 215 4.41 18.07 -16.07
N ALA A 216 4.75 16.96 -15.41
CA ALA A 216 4.20 15.63 -15.66
C ALA A 216 2.66 15.59 -15.55
N ARG A 217 1.98 15.60 -16.71
CA ARG A 217 0.53 15.42 -16.84
C ARG A 217 0.20 13.96 -17.09
N THR A 218 -0.69 13.38 -16.29
CA THR A 218 -1.19 12.02 -16.52
C THR A 218 -2.42 11.99 -17.44
N PRO A 219 -2.51 11.03 -18.38
CA PRO A 219 -3.68 10.82 -19.24
C PRO A 219 -4.99 10.42 -18.52
N SER A 220 -4.96 10.30 -17.19
CA SER A 220 -6.08 9.92 -16.31
C SER A 220 -6.90 11.12 -15.82
N THR A 221 -6.33 12.32 -15.76
CA THR A 221 -7.02 13.57 -15.37
C THR A 221 -8.19 13.96 -16.29
N ALA A 222 -8.22 13.43 -17.53
CA ALA A 222 -9.21 13.74 -18.55
C ALA A 222 -10.44 12.82 -18.59
N ARG A 223 -10.55 11.79 -17.73
CA ARG A 223 -11.46 10.64 -17.97
C ARG A 223 -12.47 10.32 -16.88
N CYS A 224 -12.59 11.16 -15.84
CA CYS A 224 -13.48 10.94 -14.70
C CYS A 224 -14.20 12.22 -14.24
N ALA A 225 -14.48 13.14 -15.17
CA ALA A 225 -15.29 14.34 -14.93
C ALA A 225 -16.37 14.44 -16.03
N PRO A 226 -17.66 14.49 -15.67
CA PRO A 226 -18.72 14.70 -16.65
C PRO A 226 -18.65 16.12 -17.26
N GLY A 227 -19.06 16.26 -18.51
CA GLY A 227 -19.26 17.57 -19.16
C GLY A 227 -18.00 18.28 -19.68
N GLY A 228 -16.90 17.57 -19.98
CA GLY A 228 -15.75 18.13 -20.71
C GLY A 228 -14.92 19.19 -19.97
N ARG A 229 -15.28 19.55 -18.73
CA ARG A 229 -14.49 20.44 -17.87
C ARG A 229 -13.23 19.71 -17.42
N SER A 230 -12.16 19.90 -18.19
CA SER A 230 -10.83 19.40 -17.87
C SER A 230 -10.46 19.73 -16.42
N CYS A 231 -9.97 18.74 -15.68
CA CYS A 231 -9.48 18.88 -14.31
C CYS A 231 -8.16 19.67 -14.28
N ARG A 232 -8.20 20.97 -14.63
CA ARG A 232 -7.05 21.89 -14.85
C ARG A 232 -6.16 22.12 -13.62
N THR A 233 -6.52 21.59 -12.46
CA THR A 233 -5.87 21.87 -11.18
C THR A 233 -5.37 20.63 -10.43
N ALA A 234 -5.35 19.46 -11.06
CA ALA A 234 -4.71 18.27 -10.51
C ALA A 234 -3.17 18.39 -10.54
N ARG A 235 -2.60 19.16 -9.61
CA ARG A 235 -1.14 19.30 -9.45
C ARG A 235 -0.56 18.06 -8.78
N SER A 236 0.54 17.55 -9.32
CA SER A 236 1.39 16.57 -8.64
C SER A 236 1.91 17.18 -7.33
N ARG A 237 1.82 16.44 -6.22
CA ARG A 237 2.24 16.95 -4.89
C ARG A 237 2.95 15.94 -3.99
N ARG A 238 2.76 14.62 -4.19
CA ARG A 238 3.46 13.58 -3.41
C ARG A 238 3.74 12.35 -4.27
N LEU A 239 4.99 11.89 -4.26
CA LEU A 239 5.38 10.57 -4.76
C LEU A 239 5.34 9.57 -3.60
N ARG A 240 4.79 8.37 -3.82
CA ARG A 240 4.97 7.23 -2.92
C ARG A 240 5.64 6.11 -3.71
N ARG A 241 6.78 5.62 -3.24
CA ARG A 241 7.44 4.41 -3.78
C ARG A 241 7.06 3.24 -2.90
N HIS A 242 6.96 2.05 -3.48
CA HIS A 242 6.54 0.85 -2.75
C HIS A 242 7.61 -0.23 -2.82
N PRO A 243 7.83 -0.98 -1.73
CA PRO A 243 8.44 -2.29 -1.82
C PRO A 243 7.59 -3.14 -2.76
N ARG A 244 8.26 -3.73 -3.75
CA ARG A 244 7.77 -4.89 -4.48
C ARG A 244 8.97 -5.76 -4.84
N GLN A 245 9.14 -6.85 -4.11
CA GLN A 245 9.57 -8.07 -4.76
C GLN A 245 8.41 -8.51 -5.65
N ASP A 246 8.49 -8.20 -6.94
CA ASP A 246 8.75 -9.27 -7.90
C ASP A 246 8.67 -8.82 -9.36
N ARG A 247 9.74 -9.22 -10.06
CA ARG A 247 9.79 -9.79 -11.41
C ARG A 247 9.22 -8.97 -12.58
N ARG A 248 9.36 -9.55 -13.78
CA ARG A 248 9.36 -8.82 -15.06
C ARG A 248 7.95 -8.28 -15.41
N PRO A 249 7.85 -7.22 -16.23
CA PRO A 249 6.55 -6.76 -16.73
C PRO A 249 5.76 -7.90 -17.40
N GLY A 250 4.63 -8.29 -16.79
CA GLY A 250 3.76 -9.36 -17.28
C GLY A 250 3.55 -10.50 -16.27
N GLU A 251 4.45 -10.66 -15.29
CA GLU A 251 4.30 -11.67 -14.24
C GLU A 251 3.23 -11.26 -13.18
N PRO A 252 2.56 -12.23 -12.52
CA PRO A 252 1.55 -11.96 -11.50
C PRO A 252 2.15 -11.31 -10.24
N ASP A 253 1.35 -10.50 -9.55
CA ASP A 253 1.76 -9.89 -8.28
C ASP A 253 1.94 -10.96 -7.19
N ALA A 254 3.19 -11.13 -6.73
CA ALA A 254 3.59 -12.02 -5.65
C ALA A 254 2.96 -11.64 -4.30
N ASP A 255 3.08 -12.52 -3.32
CA ASP A 255 2.55 -12.33 -1.96
C ASP A 255 3.57 -11.70 -1.00
N PHE A 256 3.16 -11.46 0.24
CA PHE A 256 4.08 -11.05 1.32
C PHE A 256 5.08 -12.18 1.63
N VAL A 257 6.36 -11.83 1.71
CA VAL A 257 7.43 -12.74 2.10
C VAL A 257 7.76 -12.50 3.57
N ILE A 258 7.37 -13.45 4.42
CA ILE A 258 7.77 -13.53 5.82
C ILE A 258 8.55 -14.83 5.97
N GLN A 259 9.85 -14.73 6.15
CA GLN A 259 10.77 -15.85 6.28
C GLN A 259 11.45 -15.79 7.64
N GLY A 260 11.51 -16.92 8.33
CA GLY A 260 12.24 -17.07 9.59
C GLY A 260 13.21 -18.25 9.53
N PRO A 261 13.80 -18.64 10.67
CA PRO A 261 14.86 -19.65 10.73
C PRO A 261 14.47 -21.00 10.09
N ALA A 262 13.19 -21.37 10.14
CA ALA A 262 12.65 -22.59 9.52
C ALA A 262 12.69 -22.59 7.97
N VAL A 263 12.91 -21.44 7.32
CA VAL A 263 12.97 -21.31 5.85
C VAL A 263 14.41 -21.19 5.36
N HIS A 264 15.23 -20.36 6.01
CA HIS A 264 16.60 -20.05 5.57
C HIS A 264 17.72 -20.60 6.47
N GLY A 265 17.36 -21.35 7.52
CA GLY A 265 18.32 -22.07 8.37
C GLY A 265 19.17 -21.22 9.32
N ALA A 266 18.90 -19.92 9.45
CA ALA A 266 19.69 -19.03 10.31
C ALA A 266 18.96 -18.72 11.62
N PRO A 267 19.46 -19.19 12.79
CA PRO A 267 18.91 -18.87 14.09
C PRO A 267 18.83 -17.36 14.36
N GLY A 268 17.81 -16.94 15.10
CA GLY A 268 17.63 -15.54 15.52
C GLY A 268 17.21 -14.57 14.41
N TRP A 269 17.43 -14.86 13.13
CA TRP A 269 17.10 -13.97 12.02
C TRP A 269 15.70 -14.25 11.44
N SER A 270 14.95 -13.19 11.16
CA SER A 270 13.72 -13.22 10.36
C SER A 270 13.68 -12.05 9.38
N THR A 271 13.22 -12.29 8.15
CA THR A 271 13.04 -11.27 7.11
C THR A 271 11.56 -11.07 6.79
N CYS A 272 11.13 -9.81 6.75
CA CYS A 272 9.80 -9.39 6.30
C CYS A 272 9.95 -8.45 5.10
N SER A 273 9.63 -8.93 3.91
CA SER A 273 9.69 -8.16 2.67
C SER A 273 8.36 -8.23 1.90
N ALA A 274 7.82 -7.07 1.53
CA ALA A 274 6.48 -6.96 0.99
C ALA A 274 6.47 -6.93 -0.54
N SER A 275 5.73 -7.85 -1.16
CA SER A 275 5.09 -7.58 -2.44
C SER A 275 3.75 -6.88 -2.18
N ASN A 276 3.64 -5.61 -2.58
CA ASN A 276 2.41 -4.84 -2.42
C ASN A 276 1.32 -5.28 -3.43
N ARG A 277 0.66 -6.42 -3.19
CA ARG A 277 -0.57 -6.85 -3.87
C ARG A 277 -1.67 -5.78 -3.69
N PRO A 278 -2.37 -5.35 -4.75
CA PRO A 278 -3.65 -4.69 -4.62
C PRO A 278 -4.71 -5.76 -4.36
N ALA A 279 -5.24 -5.78 -3.13
CA ALA A 279 -6.55 -6.38 -2.86
C ALA A 279 -7.69 -5.57 -3.52
#